data_AF-A0AAU0BCG4-F1
#
_entry.id   AF-A0AAU0BCG4-F1
#
_cell.length_a   1.000
_cell.length_b   1.000
_cell.length_c   1.000
_cell.angle_alpha   90.00
_cell.angle_beta   90.00
_cell.angle_gamma   90.00
#
_symmetry.space_group_name_H-M   'P 1'
#
loop_
_entity.id
_entity.type
_entity.pdbx_description
1 polymer ?
#
loop_
_entity_poly.entity_id
_entity_poly.type
_entity_poly.pdbx_seq_one_letter_code
_entity_poly.pdbx_strand_id
1 'polypeptide(L)'
;MDTDRASAAKSYQEIASLTLGGYQLIEALLKTYLRNYFSIAKHRLGIDLHFGFTGSDYDNAALGTLLKVFAKTCSDSQLVKDLQAEIPHRNHVAHQASLVMFRRQPCSSEELQALSEELSIRSGSITSLLTRVNNVHDLLLAPYRGKLGLGA
;
A
#
# COMPACT_ATOMS: atom_id res chain seq x y z
N MET A 1 -13.95 -6.47 34.55
CA MET A 1 -14.86 -6.57 33.39
C MET A 1 -14.81 -5.32 32.52
N ASP A 2 -15.11 -4.10 33.00
CA ASP A 2 -14.99 -2.88 32.14
C ASP A 2 -13.54 -2.51 31.77
N THR A 3 -12.59 -2.77 32.67
CA THR A 3 -11.15 -2.53 32.42
C THR A 3 -10.57 -3.45 31.34
N ASP A 4 -11.01 -4.70 31.27
CA ASP A 4 -10.52 -5.70 30.31
C ASP A 4 -10.97 -5.35 28.88
N ARG A 5 -12.25 -4.96 28.74
CA ARG A 5 -12.81 -4.54 27.46
C ARG A 5 -12.18 -3.24 26.95
N ALA A 6 -11.94 -2.27 27.84
CA ALA A 6 -11.28 -1.02 27.48
C ALA A 6 -9.84 -1.25 26.99
N SER A 7 -9.11 -2.17 27.64
CA SER A 7 -7.77 -2.59 27.21
C SER A 7 -7.80 -3.26 25.83
N ALA A 8 -8.72 -4.20 25.61
CA ALA A 8 -8.88 -4.89 24.32
C ALA A 8 -9.26 -3.91 23.18
N ALA A 9 -10.14 -2.94 23.45
CA ALA A 9 -10.52 -1.93 22.48
C ALA A 9 -9.34 -1.03 22.08
N LYS A 10 -8.50 -0.64 23.05
CA LYS A 10 -7.29 0.14 22.77
C LYS A 10 -6.29 -0.65 21.94
N SER A 11 -6.05 -1.92 22.27
CA SER A 11 -5.15 -2.80 21.51
C SER A 11 -5.63 -2.98 20.07
N TYR A 12 -6.93 -3.24 19.87
CA TYR A 12 -7.52 -3.29 18.54
C TYR A 12 -7.33 -1.99 17.77
N GLN A 13 -7.52 -0.84 18.43
CA GLN A 13 -7.36 0.46 17.82
C GLN A 13 -5.94 0.72 17.32
N GLU A 14 -4.94 0.37 18.12
CA GLU A 14 -3.54 0.50 17.76
C GLU A 14 -3.20 -0.37 16.55
N ILE A 15 -3.58 -1.65 16.58
CA ILE A 15 -3.27 -2.59 15.49
C ILE A 15 -3.99 -2.20 14.19
N ALA A 16 -5.28 -1.86 14.25
CA ALA A 16 -6.02 -1.43 13.07
C ALA A 16 -5.42 -0.14 12.45
N SER A 17 -4.96 0.79 13.28
CA SER A 17 -4.28 2.00 12.81
C SER A 17 -2.96 1.66 12.10
N LEU A 18 -2.17 0.74 12.65
CA LEU A 18 -0.93 0.26 12.02
C LEU A 18 -1.21 -0.43 10.68
N THR A 19 -2.21 -1.32 10.63
CA THR A 19 -2.60 -2.02 9.39
C THR A 19 -3.03 -1.03 8.31
N LEU A 20 -3.90 -0.06 8.64
CA LEU A 20 -4.34 0.97 7.69
C LEU A 20 -3.20 1.88 7.24
N GLY A 21 -2.31 2.26 8.15
CA GLY A 21 -1.09 3.00 7.82
C GLY A 21 -0.18 2.24 6.85
N GLY A 22 -0.05 0.92 7.03
CA GLY A 22 0.70 0.06 6.12
C GLY A 22 0.14 0.08 4.69
N TYR A 23 -1.19 0.02 4.53
CA TYR A 23 -1.81 0.18 3.20
C TYR A 23 -1.55 1.56 2.59
N GLN A 24 -1.61 2.63 3.39
CA GLN A 24 -1.29 3.98 2.91
C GLN A 24 0.16 4.11 2.44
N LEU A 25 1.10 3.46 3.12
CA LEU A 25 2.50 3.43 2.69
C LEU A 25 2.68 2.66 1.38
N ILE A 26 1.99 1.53 1.19
CA ILE A 26 1.97 0.82 -0.09
C ILE A 26 1.44 1.73 -1.20
N GLU A 27 0.33 2.45 -0.97
CA GLU A 27 -0.19 3.41 -1.95
C GLU A 27 0.83 4.50 -2.30
N ALA A 28 1.47 5.11 -1.30
CA ALA A 28 2.47 6.15 -1.51
C ALA A 28 3.69 5.65 -2.30
N LEU A 29 4.13 4.42 -2.02
CA LEU A 29 5.25 3.80 -2.71
C LEU A 29 4.90 3.43 -4.15
N LEU A 30 3.69 2.93 -4.40
CA LEU A 30 3.21 2.67 -5.77
C LEU A 30 3.12 3.96 -6.59
N LYS A 31 2.64 5.07 -6.02
CA LYS A 31 2.62 6.37 -6.69
C LYS A 31 4.02 6.83 -7.07
N THR A 32 4.96 6.74 -6.12
CA THR A 32 6.38 7.07 -6.34
C THR A 32 6.99 6.20 -7.43
N TYR A 33 6.72 4.89 -7.40
CA TYR A 33 7.13 3.95 -8.43
C TYR A 33 6.62 4.35 -9.81
N LEU A 34 5.31 4.59 -9.96
CA LEU A 34 4.71 4.93 -11.26
C LEU A 34 5.26 6.24 -11.80
N ARG A 35 5.45 7.25 -10.94
CA ARG A 35 6.07 8.52 -11.33
C ARG A 35 7.48 8.32 -11.88
N ASN A 36 8.30 7.53 -11.20
CA ASN A 36 9.65 7.24 -11.67
C ASN A 36 9.65 6.39 -12.95
N TYR A 37 8.77 5.39 -13.02
CA TYR A 37 8.63 4.53 -14.21
C TYR A 37 8.27 5.35 -15.46
N PHE A 38 7.25 6.20 -15.39
CA PHE A 38 6.83 7.02 -16.54
C PHE A 38 7.87 8.07 -16.93
N SER A 39 8.57 8.66 -15.94
CA SER A 39 9.70 9.56 -16.22
C SER A 39 10.82 8.84 -16.99
N ILE A 40 11.19 7.64 -16.53
CA ILE A 40 12.18 6.79 -17.19
C ILE A 40 11.71 6.38 -18.59
N ALA A 41 10.46 5.96 -18.74
CA ALA A 41 9.90 5.56 -20.02
C ALA A 41 9.94 6.71 -21.04
N LYS A 42 9.51 7.91 -20.62
CA LYS A 42 9.60 9.12 -21.44
C LYS A 42 11.03 9.42 -21.86
N HIS A 43 11.98 9.36 -20.94
CA HIS A 43 13.39 9.59 -21.26
C HIS A 43 13.94 8.55 -22.25
N ARG A 44 13.55 7.28 -22.13
CA ARG A 44 14.00 6.20 -23.02
C ARG A 44 13.37 6.24 -24.41
N LEU A 45 12.13 6.70 -24.53
CA LEU A 45 11.45 6.80 -25.82
C LEU A 45 11.98 7.97 -26.67
N GLY A 46 12.67 8.94 -26.06
CA GLY A 46 13.22 10.09 -26.76
C GLY A 46 12.15 11.10 -27.20
N ILE A 47 12.47 11.90 -28.21
CA ILE A 47 11.60 12.99 -28.71
C ILE A 47 10.71 12.57 -29.88
N ASP A 48 10.97 11.41 -30.48
CA ASP A 48 10.32 10.99 -31.73
C ASP A 48 8.91 10.42 -31.51
N LEU A 49 8.58 10.05 -30.26
CA LEU A 49 7.30 9.46 -29.87
C LEU A 49 6.65 10.27 -28.77
N HIS A 50 5.39 10.69 -28.99
CA HIS A 50 4.62 11.34 -27.96
C HIS A 50 4.30 10.36 -26.82
N PHE A 51 4.78 10.69 -25.62
CA PHE A 51 4.49 9.95 -24.39
C PHE A 51 3.76 10.84 -23.39
N GLY A 52 2.43 10.73 -23.37
CA GLY A 52 1.55 11.59 -22.57
C GLY A 52 1.33 11.14 -21.13
N PHE A 53 1.75 9.92 -20.74
CA PHE A 53 1.56 9.44 -19.37
C PHE A 53 2.49 10.16 -18.40
N THR A 54 1.93 10.56 -17.26
CA THR A 54 2.65 11.20 -16.17
C THR A 54 2.40 10.47 -14.86
N GLY A 55 3.36 10.55 -13.93
CA GLY A 55 3.15 10.04 -12.58
C GLY A 55 1.99 10.72 -11.86
N SER A 56 1.74 11.99 -12.17
CA SER A 56 0.69 12.82 -11.56
C SER A 56 -0.73 12.35 -11.89
N ASP A 57 -0.92 11.59 -12.98
CA ASP A 57 -2.22 11.00 -13.34
C ASP A 57 -2.78 10.10 -12.22
N TYR A 58 -1.90 9.67 -11.30
CA TYR A 58 -2.21 8.72 -10.24
C TYR A 58 -2.11 9.29 -8.82
N ASP A 59 -1.85 10.60 -8.66
CA ASP A 59 -1.66 11.21 -7.33
C ASP A 59 -2.90 11.04 -6.44
N ASN A 60 -4.10 11.05 -7.03
CA ASN A 60 -5.39 10.86 -6.34
C ASN A 60 -6.02 9.49 -6.62
N ALA A 61 -5.30 8.57 -7.26
CA ALA A 61 -5.83 7.25 -7.58
C ALA A 61 -5.92 6.37 -6.32
N ALA A 62 -7.01 5.61 -6.21
CA ALA A 62 -7.18 4.59 -5.17
C ALA A 62 -6.24 3.40 -5.40
N LEU A 63 -5.91 2.65 -4.33
CA LEU A 63 -5.01 1.48 -4.37
C LEU A 63 -5.33 0.49 -5.50
N GLY A 64 -6.61 0.17 -5.71
CA GLY A 64 -7.00 -0.75 -6.77
C GLY A 64 -6.64 -0.25 -8.18
N THR A 65 -6.73 1.05 -8.42
CA THR A 65 -6.32 1.67 -9.70
C THR A 65 -4.80 1.68 -9.82
N LEU A 66 -4.08 2.03 -8.75
CA LEU A 66 -2.62 1.99 -8.71
C LEU A 66 -2.10 0.58 -9.05
N LEU A 67 -2.69 -0.45 -8.46
CA LEU A 67 -2.31 -1.84 -8.69
C LEU A 67 -2.59 -2.32 -10.12
N LYS A 68 -3.67 -1.86 -10.75
CA LYS A 68 -3.95 -2.17 -12.17
C LYS A 68 -2.84 -1.66 -13.09
N VAL A 69 -2.34 -0.46 -12.81
CA VAL A 69 -1.29 0.18 -13.61
C VAL A 69 0.07 -0.45 -13.28
N PHE A 70 0.35 -0.63 -11.99
CA PHE A 70 1.56 -1.31 -11.51
C PHE A 70 1.73 -2.71 -12.11
N ALA A 71 0.62 -3.46 -12.26
CA ALA A 71 0.61 -4.76 -12.91
C ALA A 71 1.06 -4.74 -14.39
N LYS A 72 1.04 -3.58 -15.05
CA LYS A 72 1.51 -3.40 -16.44
C LYS A 72 2.97 -2.98 -16.52
N THR A 73 3.53 -2.50 -15.41
CA THR A 73 4.88 -1.94 -15.35
C THR A 73 5.85 -2.83 -14.56
N CYS A 74 5.32 -3.71 -13.69
CA CYS A 74 6.07 -4.65 -12.88
C CYS A 74 6.11 -6.04 -13.53
N SER A 75 7.30 -6.65 -13.59
CA SER A 75 7.48 -8.03 -14.09
C SER A 75 7.24 -9.12 -13.04
N ASP A 76 7.26 -8.79 -11.74
CA ASP A 76 6.95 -9.74 -10.67
C ASP A 76 5.43 -9.94 -10.55
N SER A 77 4.94 -10.90 -11.34
CA SER A 77 3.51 -11.25 -11.34
C SER A 77 3.01 -11.81 -10.00
N GLN A 78 3.89 -12.39 -9.17
CA GLN A 78 3.48 -12.92 -7.87
C GLN A 78 3.27 -11.77 -6.89
N LEU A 79 4.17 -10.78 -6.85
CA LEU A 79 3.98 -9.56 -6.05
C LEU A 79 2.67 -8.85 -6.40
N VAL A 80 2.38 -8.73 -7.69
CA VAL A 80 1.14 -8.12 -8.16
C VAL A 80 -0.09 -8.89 -7.64
N LYS A 81 -0.08 -10.22 -7.73
CA LYS A 81 -1.16 -11.06 -7.21
C LYS A 81 -1.35 -10.90 -5.71
N ASP A 82 -0.26 -10.93 -4.96
CA ASP A 82 -0.29 -10.83 -3.50
C ASP A 82 -0.83 -9.45 -3.06
N LEU A 83 -0.41 -8.36 -3.73
CA LEU A 83 -0.94 -7.02 -3.48
C LEU A 83 -2.44 -6.89 -3.84
N GLN A 84 -2.88 -7.55 -4.91
CA GLN A 84 -4.29 -7.53 -5.31
C GLN A 84 -5.18 -8.30 -4.34
N ALA A 85 -4.67 -9.39 -3.76
CA ALA A 85 -5.38 -10.17 -2.74
C ALA A 85 -5.65 -9.36 -1.46
N GLU A 86 -4.87 -8.31 -1.20
CA GLU A 86 -5.05 -7.43 -0.05
C GLU A 86 -6.15 -6.35 -0.21
N ILE A 87 -6.64 -6.09 -1.43
CA ILE A 87 -7.64 -5.04 -1.68
C ILE A 87 -8.95 -5.28 -0.90
N PRO A 88 -9.56 -6.49 -0.95
CA PRO A 88 -10.77 -6.77 -0.18
C PRO A 88 -10.54 -6.63 1.32
N HIS A 89 -9.36 -7.02 1.80
CA HIS A 89 -8.98 -6.94 3.21
C HIS A 89 -8.86 -5.50 3.68
N ARG A 90 -8.13 -4.64 2.96
CA ARG A 90 -8.06 -3.20 3.26
C ARG A 90 -9.45 -2.58 3.41
N ASN A 91 -10.39 -2.93 2.53
CA ASN A 91 -11.76 -2.41 2.58
C ASN A 91 -12.52 -2.95 3.79
N HIS A 92 -12.37 -4.23 4.09
CA HIS A 92 -12.96 -4.85 5.27
C HIS A 92 -12.44 -4.22 6.56
N VAL A 93 -11.12 -4.09 6.72
CA VAL A 93 -10.49 -3.48 7.89
C VAL A 93 -10.93 -2.03 8.07
N ALA A 94 -10.92 -1.23 7.00
CA ALA A 94 -11.37 0.16 7.07
C ALA A 94 -12.84 0.26 7.52
N HIS A 95 -13.70 -0.62 7.01
CA HIS A 95 -15.11 -0.65 7.39
C HIS A 95 -15.31 -1.13 8.84
N GLN A 96 -14.67 -2.24 9.22
CA GLN A 96 -14.74 -2.80 10.59
C GLN A 96 -14.20 -1.82 11.62
N ALA A 97 -13.03 -1.23 11.38
CA ALA A 97 -12.48 -0.18 12.24
C ALA A 97 -13.47 0.98 12.38
N SER A 98 -14.16 1.36 11.29
CA SER A 98 -15.17 2.41 11.35
C SER A 98 -16.37 2.05 12.24
N LEU A 99 -16.87 0.82 12.12
CA LEU A 99 -18.01 0.33 12.91
C LEU A 99 -17.67 0.19 14.41
N VAL A 100 -16.53 -0.42 14.71
CA VAL A 100 -16.09 -0.73 16.08
C VAL A 100 -15.68 0.55 16.80
N MET A 101 -14.90 1.44 16.16
CA MET A 101 -14.34 2.62 16.83
C MET A 101 -15.30 3.81 16.88
N PHE A 102 -16.07 4.06 15.81
CA PHE A 102 -16.87 5.28 15.71
C PHE A 102 -18.37 5.05 15.89
N ARG A 103 -18.91 3.91 15.45
CA ARG A 103 -20.34 3.59 15.60
C ARG A 103 -20.68 2.82 16.88
N ARG A 104 -19.68 2.53 17.73
CA ARG A 104 -19.83 1.82 19.02
C ARG A 104 -20.72 0.59 18.90
N GLN A 105 -20.56 -0.18 17.82
CA GLN A 105 -21.21 -1.47 17.73
C GLN A 105 -20.74 -2.31 18.93
N PRO A 106 -21.65 -2.87 19.75
CA PRO A 106 -21.24 -3.54 20.98
C PRO A 106 -20.49 -4.84 20.64
N CYS A 107 -19.17 -4.77 20.63
CA CYS A 107 -18.29 -5.94 20.58
C CYS A 107 -17.85 -6.34 21.99
N SER A 108 -17.76 -7.65 22.21
CA SER A 108 -17.21 -8.26 23.41
C SER A 108 -15.68 -8.12 23.45
N SER A 109 -15.06 -8.38 24.60
CA SER A 109 -13.60 -8.37 24.72
C SER A 109 -12.96 -9.49 23.89
N GLU A 110 -13.61 -10.65 23.80
CA GLU A 110 -13.12 -11.81 23.03
C GLU A 110 -13.14 -11.53 21.52
N GLU A 111 -14.22 -10.90 21.02
CA GLU A 111 -14.32 -10.49 19.62
C GLU A 111 -13.24 -9.47 19.24
N LEU A 112 -13.00 -8.47 20.11
CA LEU A 112 -11.95 -7.48 19.91
C LEU A 112 -10.56 -8.11 19.87
N GLN A 113 -10.31 -9.11 20.72
CA GLN A 113 -9.05 -9.82 20.77
C GLN A 113 -8.84 -10.67 19.50
N ALA A 114 -9.85 -11.42 19.06
CA ALA A 114 -9.79 -12.20 17.82
C ALA A 114 -9.53 -11.30 16.59
N LEU A 115 -10.21 -10.15 16.51
CA LEU A 115 -9.98 -9.17 15.45
C LEU A 115 -8.54 -8.59 15.49
N SER A 116 -8.01 -8.33 16.69
CA SER A 116 -6.64 -7.84 16.87
C SER A 116 -5.59 -8.85 16.42
N GLU A 117 -5.81 -10.13 16.70
CA GLU A 117 -4.95 -11.22 16.27
C GLU A 117 -4.94 -11.37 14.74
N GLU A 118 -6.12 -11.33 14.11
CA GLU A 118 -6.22 -11.34 12.65
C GLU A 118 -5.45 -10.19 12.02
N LEU A 119 -5.65 -8.97 12.52
CA LEU A 119 -4.97 -7.78 11.99
C LEU A 119 -3.45 -7.82 12.23
N SER A 120 -3.00 -8.41 13.33
CA SER A 120 -1.56 -8.57 13.62
C SER A 120 -0.87 -9.46 12.59
N ILE A 121 -1.49 -10.60 12.24
CA ILE A 121 -0.99 -11.50 11.19
C ILE A 121 -0.90 -10.74 9.85
N ARG A 122 -1.96 -10.00 9.50
CA ARG A 122 -2.01 -9.22 8.26
C ARG A 122 -0.99 -8.09 8.22
N SER A 123 -0.73 -7.43 9.35
CA SER A 123 0.30 -6.39 9.44
C SER A 123 1.70 -6.94 9.10
N GLY A 124 1.98 -8.20 9.47
CA GLY A 124 3.19 -8.91 9.05
C GLY A 124 3.26 -9.07 7.53
N SER A 125 2.18 -9.53 6.89
CA SER A 125 2.09 -9.65 5.43
C SER A 125 2.27 -8.30 4.72
N ILE A 126 1.64 -7.23 5.22
CA ILE A 126 1.78 -5.87 4.67
C ILE A 126 3.23 -5.39 4.72
N THR A 127 3.94 -5.65 5.82
CA THR A 127 5.36 -5.28 5.97
C THR A 127 6.24 -6.01 4.95
N SER A 128 5.98 -7.30 4.73
CA SER A 128 6.65 -8.09 3.70
C SER A 128 6.38 -7.54 2.29
N LEU A 129 5.13 -7.24 1.96
CA LEU A 129 4.74 -6.65 0.68
C LEU A 129 5.40 -5.29 0.45
N LEU A 130 5.41 -4.43 1.47
CA LEU A 130 6.05 -3.11 1.40
C LEU A 130 7.54 -3.22 1.10
N THR A 131 8.23 -4.17 1.74
CA THR A 131 9.64 -4.47 1.46
C THR A 131 9.84 -4.91 0.01
N ARG A 132 8.98 -5.80 -0.50
CA ARG A 132 9.06 -6.28 -1.90
C ARG A 132 8.80 -5.18 -2.92
N VAL A 133 7.80 -4.33 -2.70
CA VAL A 133 7.54 -3.17 -3.57
C VAL A 133 8.73 -2.23 -3.55
N ASN A 134 9.34 -1.99 -2.39
CA ASN A 134 10.52 -1.13 -2.27
C ASN A 134 11.72 -1.70 -3.04
N ASN A 135 11.96 -3.02 -2.95
CA ASN A 135 13.01 -3.67 -3.72
C ASN A 135 12.79 -3.54 -5.23
N VAL A 136 11.56 -3.72 -5.71
CA VAL A 136 11.21 -3.52 -7.12
C VAL A 136 11.44 -2.06 -7.55
N HIS A 137 11.12 -1.11 -6.67
CA HIS A 137 11.39 0.31 -6.90
C HIS A 137 12.90 0.63 -6.96
N ASP A 138 13.67 0.08 -6.04
CA ASP A 138 15.13 0.25 -6.00
C ASP A 138 15.78 -0.33 -7.26
N LEU A 139 15.34 -1.51 -7.71
CA LEU A 139 15.81 -2.13 -8.94
C LEU A 139 15.46 -1.29 -10.19
N LEU A 140 14.28 -0.67 -10.23
CA LEU A 140 13.90 0.25 -11.31
C LEU A 140 14.87 1.45 -11.38
N LEU A 141 15.27 1.98 -10.22
CA LEU A 141 16.13 3.15 -10.11
C LEU A 141 17.62 2.84 -10.20
N ALA A 142 18.06 1.62 -9.90
CA ALA A 142 19.46 1.24 -9.81
C ALA A 142 20.30 1.66 -11.04
N PRO A 143 19.83 1.54 -12.30
CA PRO A 143 20.59 1.99 -13.47
C PRO A 143 20.79 3.51 -13.57
N TYR A 144 20.05 4.29 -12.79
CA TYR A 144 20.04 5.76 -12.83
C TYR A 144 20.67 6.38 -11.58
N ARG A 145 20.88 5.60 -10.51
CA ARG A 145 21.64 6.02 -9.32
C ARG A 145 23.12 6.16 -9.70
N GLY A 146 23.54 7.37 -10.04
CA GLY A 146 24.91 7.70 -10.46
C GLY A 146 25.01 8.55 -11.73
N LYS A 147 23.90 8.75 -12.48
CA LYS A 147 23.84 9.71 -13.60
C LYS A 147 23.26 11.06 -13.17
N LEU A 148 23.77 11.64 -12.09
CA LEU A 148 23.65 13.09 -11.85
C LEU A 148 24.71 13.79 -12.70
N GLY A 149 24.41 13.90 -13.99
CA GLY A 149 25.32 14.44 -15.00
C GLY A 149 24.66 14.48 -16.37
N LEU A 150 23.43 14.99 -16.44
CA LEU A 150 22.75 15.31 -17.69
C LEU A 150 22.04 16.66 -17.54
N GLY A 151 22.76 17.72 -17.93
CA GLY A 151 22.21 18.97 -18.45
C GLY A 151 22.05 20.13 -17.47
N ALA A 152 23.13 20.89 -17.28
CA ALA A 152 23.08 22.32 -17.55
C ALA A 152 23.41 22.53 -19.05
#